data_AF-A0A554ICE2-F1
#
_entry.id   AF-A0A554ICE2-F1
#
_cell.length_a   1.000
_cell.length_b   1.000
_cell.length_c   1.000
_cell.angle_alpha   90.00
_cell.angle_beta   90.00
_cell.angle_gamma   90.00
#
_symmetry.space_group_name_H-M   'P 1'
#
loop_
_entity.id
_entity.type
_entity.pdbx_description
1 polymer ?
#
loop_
_entity_poly.entity_id
_entity_poly.type
_entity_poly.pdbx_seq_one_letter_code
_entity_poly.pdbx_strand_id
1 'polypeptide(L)'
;MKTTLKRVLGSGILALAFPLVAAAQVTQILDKVKAVLNYVIVILFVLVTLYFIWGVVQYVSAAGDEEKLKNGKQHMIWGIIGMVAMAAVWGIVKIIVDYFVLGGGTPPIPAF
;
A
#
# COMPACT_ATOMS: atom_id res chain seq x y z
N MET A 1 4.93 -13.86 -55.24
CA MET A 1 4.10 -12.87 -54.50
C MET A 1 3.46 -13.39 -53.20
N LYS A 2 3.38 -14.71 -52.93
CA LYS A 2 2.72 -15.24 -51.71
C LYS A 2 3.51 -15.08 -50.39
N THR A 3 4.81 -14.77 -50.46
CA THR A 3 5.73 -14.69 -49.30
C THR A 3 5.82 -13.31 -48.66
N THR A 4 5.56 -12.24 -49.39
CA THR A 4 5.56 -10.87 -48.87
C THR A 4 4.27 -10.53 -48.12
N LEU A 5 3.14 -11.07 -48.56
CA LEU A 5 1.83 -10.84 -47.93
C LEU A 5 1.73 -11.46 -46.51
N LYS A 6 2.31 -12.65 -46.32
CA LYS A 6 2.38 -13.33 -45.00
C LYS A 6 3.25 -12.54 -44.00
N ARG A 7 4.27 -11.83 -44.49
CA ARG A 7 5.15 -10.98 -43.69
C ARG A 7 4.48 -9.67 -43.28
N VAL A 8 3.66 -9.06 -44.15
CA VAL A 8 2.88 -7.85 -43.84
C VAL A 8 1.74 -8.12 -42.85
N LEU A 9 1.07 -9.26 -42.96
CA LEU A 9 0.08 -9.71 -41.97
C LEU A 9 0.73 -10.05 -40.61
N GLY A 10 1.94 -10.64 -40.60
CA GLY A 10 2.71 -10.88 -39.38
C GLY A 10 3.21 -9.59 -38.71
N SER A 11 3.64 -8.59 -39.49
CA SER A 11 4.08 -7.30 -38.97
C SER A 11 2.93 -6.37 -38.54
N GLY A 12 1.75 -6.49 -39.15
CA GLY A 12 0.55 -5.76 -38.71
C GLY A 12 0.02 -6.23 -37.35
N ILE A 13 0.10 -7.54 -37.07
CA ILE A 13 -0.25 -8.11 -35.76
C ILE A 13 0.81 -7.75 -34.70
N LEU A 14 2.10 -7.68 -35.06
CA LEU A 14 3.16 -7.22 -34.18
C LEU A 14 3.06 -5.72 -33.84
N ALA A 15 2.63 -4.88 -34.77
CA ALA A 15 2.41 -3.45 -34.53
C ALA A 15 1.19 -3.17 -33.64
N LEU A 16 0.15 -4.00 -33.70
CA LEU A 16 -1.01 -3.95 -32.80
C LEU A 16 -0.76 -4.63 -31.45
N ALA A 17 0.18 -5.58 -31.39
CA ALA A 17 0.62 -6.21 -30.15
C ALA A 17 1.66 -5.37 -29.38
N PHE A 18 2.41 -4.48 -30.04
CA PHE A 18 3.42 -3.62 -29.41
C PHE A 18 2.87 -2.74 -28.28
N PRO A 19 1.72 -2.05 -28.44
CA PRO A 19 1.08 -1.31 -27.36
C PRO A 19 0.64 -2.23 -26.20
N LEU A 20 0.17 -3.44 -26.52
CA LEU A 20 -0.30 -4.41 -25.53
C LEU A 20 0.86 -5.00 -24.72
N VAL A 21 1.98 -5.31 -25.37
CA VAL A 21 3.21 -5.82 -24.73
C VAL A 21 3.88 -4.71 -23.93
N ALA A 22 3.91 -3.47 -24.43
CA ALA A 22 4.43 -2.32 -23.68
C ALA A 22 3.55 -2.00 -22.45
N ALA A 23 2.22 -1.99 -22.60
CA ALA A 23 1.29 -1.83 -21.49
C ALA A 23 1.43 -2.96 -20.47
N ALA A 24 1.55 -4.21 -20.93
CA ALA A 24 1.80 -5.36 -20.06
C ALA A 24 3.13 -5.22 -19.30
N GLN A 25 4.19 -4.71 -19.93
CA GLN A 25 5.47 -4.51 -19.26
C GLN A 25 5.39 -3.40 -18.18
N VAL A 26 4.61 -2.34 -18.43
CA VAL A 26 4.32 -1.30 -17.43
C VAL A 26 3.51 -1.86 -16.26
N THR A 27 2.46 -2.65 -16.51
CA THR A 27 1.66 -3.26 -15.43
C THR A 27 2.49 -4.24 -14.60
N GLN A 28 3.36 -5.04 -15.24
CA GLN A 28 4.27 -5.97 -14.54
C GLN A 28 5.24 -5.24 -13.61
N ILE A 29 5.77 -4.07 -14.01
CA ILE A 29 6.62 -3.25 -13.15
C ILE A 29 5.80 -2.68 -11.99
N LEU A 30 4.61 -2.14 -12.26
CA LEU A 30 3.72 -1.60 -11.24
C LEU A 30 3.33 -2.65 -10.20
N ASP A 31 3.03 -3.87 -10.62
CA ASP A 31 2.64 -4.97 -9.72
C ASP A 31 3.82 -5.41 -8.85
N LYS A 32 5.03 -5.46 -9.39
CA LYS A 32 6.24 -5.71 -8.60
C LYS A 32 6.49 -4.60 -7.57
N VAL A 33 6.34 -3.33 -7.96
CA VAL A 33 6.50 -2.20 -7.05
C VAL A 33 5.46 -2.26 -5.93
N LYS A 34 4.19 -2.52 -6.25
CA LYS A 34 3.13 -2.70 -5.25
C LYS A 34 3.43 -3.85 -4.29
N ALA A 35 3.91 -4.98 -4.81
CA ALA A 35 4.24 -6.15 -3.99
C ALA A 35 5.37 -5.83 -2.99
N VAL A 36 6.44 -5.17 -3.44
CA VAL A 36 7.55 -4.74 -2.58
C VAL A 36 7.06 -3.73 -1.54
N LEU A 37 6.29 -2.73 -1.96
CA LEU A 37 5.79 -1.69 -1.05
C LEU A 37 4.89 -2.27 0.04
N ASN A 38 4.00 -3.20 -0.32
CA ASN A 38 3.14 -3.89 0.65
C ASN A 38 3.98 -4.66 1.69
N TYR A 39 5.00 -5.39 1.23
CA TYR A 39 5.94 -6.07 2.12
C TYR A 39 6.62 -5.11 3.10
N VAL A 40 7.10 -3.95 2.61
CA VAL A 40 7.74 -2.92 3.44
C VAL A 40 6.76 -2.36 4.48
N ILE A 41 5.51 -2.09 4.09
CA ILE A 41 4.47 -1.59 5.01
C ILE A 41 4.22 -2.59 6.15
N VAL A 42 4.10 -3.87 5.85
CA VAL A 42 3.91 -4.92 6.86
C VAL A 42 5.09 -4.98 7.83
N ILE A 43 6.33 -4.91 7.31
CA ILE A 43 7.53 -4.90 8.15
C ILE A 43 7.55 -3.65 9.05
N LEU A 44 7.24 -2.47 8.52
CA LEU A 44 7.15 -1.24 9.30
C LEU A 44 6.09 -1.32 10.39
N PHE A 45 4.94 -1.93 10.11
CA PHE A 45 3.89 -2.14 11.11
C PHE A 45 4.37 -2.98 12.29
N VAL A 46 5.10 -4.07 12.01
CA VAL A 46 5.71 -4.90 13.04
C VAL A 46 6.73 -4.10 13.85
N LEU A 47 7.63 -3.38 13.19
CA LEU A 47 8.65 -2.57 13.86
C LEU A 47 8.05 -1.49 14.77
N VAL A 48 7.04 -0.78 14.30
CA VAL A 48 6.34 0.25 15.09
C VAL A 48 5.62 -0.38 16.29
N THR A 49 4.99 -1.53 16.12
CA THR A 49 4.34 -2.26 17.22
C THR A 49 5.36 -2.68 18.28
N LEU A 50 6.52 -3.21 17.86
CA LEU A 50 7.60 -3.56 18.78
C LEU A 50 8.15 -2.34 19.51
N TYR A 51 8.34 -1.21 18.82
CA TYR A 51 8.78 0.04 19.43
C TYR A 51 7.77 0.58 20.44
N PHE A 52 6.47 0.49 20.14
CA PHE A 52 5.41 0.83 21.06
C PHE A 52 5.44 -0.05 22.33
N ILE A 53 5.57 -1.37 22.17
CA ILE A 53 5.68 -2.32 23.29
C ILE A 53 6.91 -1.99 24.14
N TRP A 54 8.05 -1.67 23.52
CA TRP A 54 9.27 -1.25 24.23
C TRP A 54 9.01 -0.01 25.09
N GLY A 55 8.32 0.99 24.55
CA GLY A 55 7.91 2.18 25.30
C GLY A 55 7.03 1.85 26.51
N VAL A 56 6.08 0.91 26.36
CA VAL A 56 5.21 0.46 27.46
C VAL A 56 6.03 -0.26 28.53
N VAL A 57 6.91 -1.18 28.15
CA VAL A 57 7.77 -1.91 29.09
C VAL A 57 8.65 -0.94 29.87
N GLN A 58 9.25 0.04 29.18
CA GLN A 58 10.07 1.07 29.81
C GLN A 58 9.26 1.98 30.74
N TYR A 59 8.03 2.33 30.37
CA TYR A 59 7.14 3.12 31.22
C TYR A 59 6.74 2.38 32.50
N VAL A 60 6.39 1.09 32.39
CA VAL A 60 5.99 0.26 33.54
C VAL A 60 7.17 -0.06 34.46
N SER A 61 8.35 -0.35 33.88
CA SER A 61 9.56 -0.67 34.65
C SER A 61 10.25 0.54 35.29
N ALA A 62 9.78 1.76 35.02
CA ALA A 62 10.42 2.97 35.51
C ALA A 62 10.40 3.12 37.04
N ALA A 63 9.51 2.41 37.77
CA ALA A 63 9.52 2.29 39.23
C ALA A 63 9.68 3.63 40.02
N GLY A 64 9.15 4.73 39.49
CA GLY A 64 9.22 6.07 40.11
C GLY A 64 10.38 6.96 39.65
N ASP A 65 11.24 6.47 38.76
CA ASP A 65 12.28 7.27 38.09
C ASP A 65 11.63 8.18 37.03
N GLU A 66 11.59 9.49 37.30
CA GLU A 66 10.96 10.49 36.43
C GLU A 66 11.54 10.50 35.01
N GLU A 67 12.84 10.23 34.88
CA GLU A 67 13.53 10.24 33.59
C GLU A 67 13.11 9.03 32.74
N LYS A 68 13.06 7.84 33.34
CA LYS A 68 12.57 6.63 32.67
C LYS A 68 11.08 6.71 32.33
N LEU A 69 10.27 7.32 33.19
CA LEU A 69 8.85 7.57 32.94
C LEU A 69 8.65 8.51 31.74
N LYS A 70 9.46 9.58 31.64
CA LYS A 70 9.39 10.53 30.54
C LYS A 70 9.81 9.88 29.22
N ASN A 71 10.90 9.13 29.22
CA ASN A 71 11.38 8.40 28.04
C ASN A 71 10.38 7.32 27.58
N GLY A 72 9.85 6.50 28.49
CA GLY A 72 8.83 5.50 28.17
C GLY A 72 7.58 6.12 27.53
N LYS A 73 7.09 7.24 28.09
CA LYS A 73 5.98 8.00 27.49
C LYS A 73 6.30 8.53 26.09
N GLN A 74 7.51 9.05 25.90
CA GLN A 74 7.94 9.53 24.59
C GLN A 74 7.94 8.39 23.56
N HIS A 75 8.50 7.23 23.89
CA HIS A 75 8.50 6.06 23.01
C HIS A 75 7.09 5.57 22.66
N MET A 76 6.17 5.56 23.65
CA MET A 76 4.77 5.24 23.41
C MET A 76 4.11 6.23 22.44
N ILE A 77 4.32 7.54 22.63
CA ILE A 77 3.74 8.57 21.75
C ILE A 77 4.26 8.42 20.32
N TRP A 78 5.56 8.21 20.13
CA TRP A 78 6.13 7.96 18.80
C TRP A 78 5.55 6.69 18.15
N GLY A 79 5.35 5.62 18.93
CA GLY A 79 4.67 4.41 18.47
C GLY A 79 3.23 4.68 18.04
N ILE A 80 2.46 5.44 18.84
CA ILE A 80 1.07 5.81 18.51
C ILE A 80 1.00 6.66 17.25
N ILE A 81 1.87 7.66 17.12
CA ILE A 81 1.94 8.51 15.92
C ILE A 81 2.19 7.64 14.68
N GLY A 82 3.12 6.67 14.76
CA GLY A 82 3.38 5.73 13.68
C GLY A 82 2.16 4.88 13.31
N MET A 83 1.44 4.35 14.29
CA MET A 83 0.22 3.56 14.06
C MET A 83 -0.90 4.39 13.45
N VAL A 84 -1.14 5.60 13.97
CA VAL A 84 -2.16 6.52 13.45
C VAL A 84 -1.83 6.95 12.03
N ALA A 85 -0.56 7.24 11.72
CA ALA A 85 -0.14 7.59 10.37
C ALA A 85 -0.42 6.45 9.37
N MET A 86 -0.14 5.20 9.73
CA MET A 86 -0.47 4.05 8.88
C MET A 86 -1.98 3.91 8.68
N ALA A 87 -2.77 4.03 9.76
CA ALA A 87 -4.23 3.98 9.67
C ALA A 87 -4.80 5.12 8.81
N ALA A 88 -4.25 6.33 8.91
CA ALA A 88 -4.64 7.49 8.12
C ALA A 88 -4.38 7.28 6.63
N VAL A 89 -3.22 6.73 6.25
CA VAL A 89 -2.92 6.40 4.84
C VAL A 89 -3.94 5.41 4.29
N TRP A 90 -4.23 4.32 5.00
CA TRP A 90 -5.25 3.35 4.55
C TRP A 90 -6.66 3.94 4.50
N GLY A 91 -7.02 4.78 5.47
CA GLY A 91 -8.30 5.49 5.49
C GLY A 91 -8.47 6.40 4.28
N ILE A 92 -7.46 7.20 3.95
CA ILE A 92 -7.48 8.11 2.80
C ILE A 92 -7.51 7.31 1.49
N VAL A 93 -6.67 6.28 1.36
CA VAL A 93 -6.66 5.42 0.16
C VAL A 93 -8.02 4.77 -0.05
N LYS A 94 -8.66 4.25 1.00
CA LYS A 94 -9.99 3.65 0.92
C LYS A 94 -11.03 4.66 0.44
N ILE A 95 -11.05 5.86 1.02
CA ILE A 95 -11.96 6.93 0.59
C ILE A 95 -11.74 7.24 -0.89
N ILE A 96 -10.50 7.45 -1.33
CA ILE A 96 -10.22 7.75 -2.73
C ILE A 96 -10.68 6.61 -3.66
N VAL A 97 -10.42 5.36 -3.30
CA VAL A 97 -10.85 4.19 -4.11
C VAL A 97 -12.38 4.09 -4.15
N ASP A 98 -13.06 4.19 -3.01
CA ASP A 98 -14.52 4.05 -2.92
C ASP A 98 -15.23 5.16 -3.71
N TYR A 99 -14.75 6.41 -3.62
CA TYR A 99 -15.37 7.55 -4.30
C TYR A 99 -15.01 7.65 -5.79
N PHE A 100 -13.75 7.41 -6.18
CA PHE A 100 -13.29 7.63 -7.56
C PHE A 100 -13.23 6.38 -8.44
N VAL A 101 -13.03 5.19 -7.86
CA VAL A 101 -12.85 3.94 -8.62
C VAL A 101 -14.13 3.11 -8.64
N LEU A 102 -14.87 3.06 -7.53
CA LEU A 102 -16.14 2.33 -7.42
C LEU A 102 -17.38 3.19 -7.75
N GLY A 103 -17.17 4.44 -8.14
CA GLY A 103 -18.21 5.32 -8.68
C GLY A 103 -19.39 5.52 -7.73
N GLY A 104 -19.16 5.84 -6.45
CA GLY A 104 -20.19 6.40 -5.54
C GLY A 104 -21.53 5.65 -5.47
N GLY A 105 -21.57 4.37 -5.81
CA GLY A 105 -22.79 3.58 -5.86
C GLY A 105 -23.08 2.99 -4.51
N THR A 106 -23.90 3.67 -3.70
CA THR A 106 -24.72 2.91 -2.77
C THR A 106 -25.54 1.94 -3.64
N PRO A 107 -25.47 0.60 -3.41
CA PRO A 107 -26.32 -0.32 -4.14
C PRO A 107 -27.77 0.12 -3.93
N PRO A 108 -28.62 0.12 -4.98
CA PRO A 108 -30.00 0.55 -4.85
C PRO A 108 -30.65 -0.28 -3.75
N ILE A 109 -31.02 0.39 -2.66
CA ILE A 109 -31.77 -0.21 -1.58
C ILE A 109 -33.09 -0.65 -2.22
N PRO A 110 -33.45 -1.94 -2.25
CA PRO A 110 -34.78 -2.31 -2.68
C PRO A 110 -35.76 -1.67 -1.70
N ALA A 111 -36.47 -0.65 -2.19
CA ALA A 111 -37.68 -0.19 -1.54
C ALA A 111 -38.69 -1.33 -1.65
N PHE A 112 -39.18 -1.79 -0.49
CA PHE A 112 -40.35 -2.66 -0.44
C PHE A 112 -41.57 -1.93 -1.01
#